data_AF-A0A6I1IEZ7-F1
#
_entry.id   AF-A0A6I1IEZ7-F1
#
_cell.length_a   1.000
_cell.length_b   1.000
_cell.length_c   1.000
_cell.angle_alpha   90.00
_cell.angle_beta   90.00
_cell.angle_gamma   90.00
#
_symmetry.space_group_name_H-M   'P 1'
#
loop_
_entity.id
_entity.type
_entity.pdbx_description
1 polymer ?
#
loop_
_entity_poly.entity_id
_entity_poly.type
_entity_poly.pdbx_seq_one_letter_code
_entity_poly.pdbx_strand_id
1 'polypeptide(L)'
;MHDYKRPPTLHRYGQRSELELALSLGQFRLVPAGNCLTLSFSQVWDKQLFDLFAPADACLIIHNTEEFGERLHRAVQRTLPSWAGIDGLVEYGQRAALGAAFTKTRAEAPEQEWLFAWRSMQPQASLNPVTVKLGSLENFAEIRDRDTYLA
;
A
#
# COMPACT_ATOMS: atom_id res chain seq x y z
N MET A 1 -0.12 -20.64 -12.14
CA MET A 1 0.29 -19.69 -11.09
C MET A 1 0.60 -18.39 -11.83
N HIS A 2 -0.28 -17.40 -11.77
CA HIS A 2 0.01 -16.11 -12.41
C HIS A 2 1.11 -15.44 -11.58
N ASP A 3 2.28 -15.29 -12.19
CA ASP A 3 3.41 -14.58 -11.60
C ASP A 3 3.09 -13.08 -11.68
N TYR A 4 2.36 -12.58 -10.70
CA TYR A 4 2.08 -11.15 -10.60
C TYR A 4 3.38 -10.45 -10.23
N LYS A 5 4.10 -9.95 -11.24
CA LYS A 5 5.28 -9.11 -11.02
C LYS A 5 4.85 -7.82 -10.35
N ARG A 6 5.55 -7.45 -9.27
CA ARG A 6 5.34 -6.18 -8.59
C ARG A 6 5.54 -5.03 -9.61
N PRO A 7 4.68 -4.01 -9.61
CA PRO A 7 4.83 -2.86 -10.51
C PRO A 7 6.19 -2.18 -10.27
N PRO A 8 6.76 -1.51 -11.29
CA PRO A 8 8.03 -0.80 -11.14
C PRO A 8 7.92 0.40 -10.18
N THR A 9 6.72 0.94 -9.99
CA THR A 9 6.45 2.07 -9.10
C THR A 9 5.17 1.84 -8.30
N LEU A 10 5.17 2.27 -7.04
CA LEU A 10 3.97 2.33 -6.20
C LEU A 10 3.65 3.78 -5.83
N HIS A 11 2.36 4.11 -5.82
CA HIS A 11 1.87 5.46 -5.60
C HIS A 11 0.94 5.49 -4.41
N ARG A 12 1.16 6.41 -3.47
CA ARG A 12 0.28 6.62 -2.32
C ARG A 12 -0.17 8.06 -2.27
N TYR A 13 -1.44 8.28 -2.57
CA TYR A 13 -2.10 9.57 -2.44
C TYR A 13 -2.49 9.79 -0.98
N GLY A 14 -2.31 11.02 -0.50
CA GLY A 14 -2.63 11.39 0.87
C GLY A 14 -2.29 12.83 1.18
N GLN A 15 -2.39 13.20 2.46
CA GLN A 15 -1.97 14.51 2.91
C GLN A 15 -0.44 14.59 2.95
N ARG A 16 0.11 15.70 2.48
CA ARG A 16 1.55 15.92 2.41
C ARG A 16 2.25 15.67 3.75
N SER A 17 1.69 16.14 4.86
CA SER A 17 2.25 15.94 6.21
C SER A 17 2.37 14.46 6.60
N GLU A 18 1.39 13.63 6.23
CA GLU A 18 1.45 12.18 6.45
C GLU A 18 2.47 11.52 5.52
N LEU A 19 2.52 11.97 4.27
CA LEU A 19 3.47 11.44 3.28
C LEU A 19 4.91 11.81 3.61
N GLU A 20 5.18 12.97 4.21
CA GLU A 20 6.50 13.37 4.69
C GLU A 20 6.99 12.45 5.82
N LEU A 21 6.10 12.01 6.72
CA LEU A 21 6.42 10.99 7.71
C LEU A 21 6.65 9.62 7.06
N ALA A 22 5.88 9.27 6.04
CA ALA A 22 6.09 8.05 5.28
C ALA A 22 7.44 8.07 4.55
N LEU A 23 7.84 9.20 3.95
CA LEU A 23 9.10 9.37 3.23
C LEU A 23 10.30 9.34 4.19
N SER A 24 10.29 10.18 5.23
CA SER A 24 11.44 10.38 6.12
C SER A 24 11.63 9.27 7.15
N LEU A 25 10.54 8.69 7.66
CA LEU A 25 10.58 7.67 8.72
C LEU A 25 10.16 6.28 8.23
N GLY A 26 9.65 6.16 7.01
CA GLY A 26 9.03 4.93 6.55
C GLY A 26 7.78 4.59 7.37
N GLN A 27 7.04 5.60 7.85
CA GLN A 27 5.90 5.39 8.73
C GLN A 27 4.64 5.05 7.94
N PHE A 28 4.11 3.84 8.14
CA PHE A 28 2.85 3.41 7.52
C PHE A 28 1.90 2.84 8.55
N ARG A 29 0.62 3.18 8.41
CA ARG A 29 -0.46 2.65 9.23
C ARG A 29 -1.20 1.55 8.46
N LEU A 30 -1.08 0.32 8.95
CA LEU A 30 -1.82 -0.83 8.44
C LEU A 30 -3.25 -0.78 8.97
N VAL A 31 -4.23 -0.95 8.09
CA VAL A 31 -5.66 -0.83 8.42
C VAL A 31 -6.39 -2.17 8.25
N PRO A 32 -7.35 -2.49 9.12
CA PRO A 32 -8.16 -3.70 8.99
C PRO A 32 -9.01 -3.70 7.71
N ALA A 33 -8.88 -4.74 6.90
CA ALA A 33 -9.78 -5.02 5.77
C ALA A 33 -9.80 -6.53 5.48
N GLY A 34 -10.99 -7.11 5.30
CA GLY A 34 -11.13 -8.52 4.91
C GLY A 34 -10.44 -9.53 5.85
N ASN A 35 -10.50 -9.31 7.16
CA ASN A 35 -9.78 -10.07 8.20
C ASN A 35 -8.24 -10.04 8.10
N CYS A 36 -7.70 -9.07 7.37
CA CYS A 36 -6.27 -8.78 7.28
C CYS A 36 -5.99 -7.37 7.80
N LEU A 37 -4.75 -7.12 8.18
CA LEU A 37 -4.20 -5.76 8.20
C LEU A 37 -3.64 -5.47 6.82
N THR A 38 -3.94 -4.30 6.27
CA THR A 38 -3.65 -4.00 4.88
C THR A 38 -2.97 -2.66 4.70
N LEU A 39 -2.20 -2.55 3.61
CA LEU A 39 -1.62 -1.31 3.13
C LEU A 39 -1.75 -1.25 1.60
N SER A 40 -2.50 -0.27 1.13
CA SER A 40 -2.80 -0.08 -0.28
C SER A 40 -1.90 0.96 -0.94
N PHE A 41 -1.64 0.74 -2.22
CA PHE A 41 -0.97 1.65 -3.13
C PHE A 41 -1.63 1.57 -4.50
N SER A 42 -1.64 2.67 -5.25
CA SER A 42 -1.98 2.65 -6.67
C SER A 42 -0.75 2.31 -7.50
N GLN A 43 -0.98 1.69 -8.65
CA GLN A 43 0.09 1.34 -9.59
C GLN A 43 0.43 2.49 -10.54
N VAL A 44 -0.42 3.51 -10.60
CA VAL A 44 -0.29 4.62 -11.54
C VAL A 44 -0.26 5.98 -10.83
N TRP A 45 0.42 6.92 -11.48
CA TRP A 45 0.23 8.35 -11.25
C TRP A 45 -0.95 8.84 -12.08
N ASP A 46 -2.04 9.25 -11.43
CA ASP A 46 -3.21 9.82 -12.08
C ASP A 46 -3.77 10.97 -11.23
N LYS A 47 -3.98 12.13 -11.88
CA LYS A 47 -4.53 13.32 -11.22
C LYS A 47 -5.95 13.08 -10.68
N GLN A 48 -6.72 12.18 -11.28
CA GLN A 48 -8.07 11.82 -10.81
C GLN A 48 -8.04 11.09 -9.45
N LEU A 49 -6.93 10.42 -9.13
CA LEU A 49 -6.80 9.71 -7.86
C LEU A 49 -6.65 10.65 -6.66
N PHE A 50 -6.20 11.90 -6.86
CA PHE A 50 -6.24 12.91 -5.81
C PHE A 50 -7.67 13.24 -5.39
N ASP A 51 -8.61 13.29 -6.36
CA ASP A 51 -10.01 13.54 -6.08
C ASP A 51 -10.69 12.30 -5.49
N LEU A 52 -10.30 11.09 -5.94
CA LEU A 52 -10.81 9.83 -5.40
C LEU A 52 -10.40 9.60 -3.95
N PHE A 53 -9.15 9.93 -3.61
CA PHE A 53 -8.59 9.82 -2.26
C PHE A 53 -8.64 11.14 -1.49
N ALA A 54 -9.60 12.01 -1.79
CA ALA A 54 -9.77 13.29 -1.10
C ALA A 54 -9.81 13.08 0.44
N PRO A 55 -9.10 13.91 1.23
CA PRO A 55 -8.48 15.18 0.86
C PRO A 55 -6.99 15.08 0.48
N ALA A 56 -6.58 14.09 -0.33
CA ALA A 56 -5.20 13.98 -0.83
C ALA A 56 -4.75 15.23 -1.62
N ASP A 57 -3.61 15.80 -1.24
CA ASP A 57 -2.97 16.96 -1.89
C ASP A 57 -1.60 16.62 -2.50
N ALA A 58 -1.01 15.50 -2.08
CA ALA A 58 0.27 14.99 -2.55
C ALA A 58 0.22 13.48 -2.80
N CYS A 59 1.24 12.98 -3.49
CA CYS A 59 1.43 11.56 -3.74
C CYS A 59 2.90 11.17 -3.53
N LEU A 60 3.10 10.15 -2.70
CA LEU A 60 4.38 9.49 -2.49
C LEU A 60 4.57 8.45 -3.60
N ILE A 61 5.65 8.60 -4.35
CA ILE A 61 6.06 7.67 -5.41
C ILE A 61 7.25 6.87 -4.91
N ILE A 62 7.14 5.55 -4.95
CA ILE A 62 8.18 4.60 -4.57
C ILE A 62 8.72 3.97 -5.85
N HIS A 63 10.00 4.20 -6.15
CA HIS A 63 10.66 3.77 -7.38
C HIS A 63 11.36 2.41 -7.28
N ASN A 64 11.64 1.95 -6.06
CA ASN A 64 12.18 0.61 -5.81
C ASN A 64 11.18 -0.21 -4.99
N THR A 65 10.25 -0.85 -5.68
CA THR A 65 9.13 -1.57 -5.06
C THR A 65 9.57 -2.91 -4.45
N GLU A 66 10.68 -3.49 -4.93
CA GLU A 66 11.29 -4.68 -4.33
C GLU A 66 11.87 -4.38 -2.95
N GLU A 67 12.78 -3.41 -2.89
CA GLU A 67 13.41 -2.98 -1.64
C GLU A 67 12.37 -2.46 -0.63
N PHE A 68 11.37 -1.71 -1.12
CA PHE A 68 10.27 -1.26 -0.27
C PHE A 68 9.49 -2.43 0.33
N GLY A 69 9.07 -3.40 -0.50
CA GLY A 69 8.30 -4.55 -0.06
C GLY A 69 9.05 -5.41 0.95
N GLU A 70 10.35 -5.64 0.74
CA GLU A 70 11.19 -6.37 1.70
C GLU A 70 11.31 -5.65 3.04
N ARG A 71 11.59 -4.33 3.02
CA ARG A 71 11.66 -3.51 4.23
C ARG A 71 10.32 -3.49 4.97
N LEU A 72 9.21 -3.41 4.25
CA LEU A 72 7.86 -3.42 4.80
C LEU A 72 7.56 -4.76 5.48
N HIS A 73 7.71 -5.88 4.77
CA HIS A 73 7.49 -7.21 5.34
C HIS A 73 8.38 -7.46 6.55
N ARG A 74 9.65 -7.03 6.50
CA ARG A 74 10.57 -7.13 7.65
C ARG A 74 10.14 -6.26 8.83
N ALA A 75 9.64 -5.06 8.59
CA ALA A 75 9.13 -4.19 9.64
C ALA A 75 7.87 -4.79 10.30
N VAL A 76 6.93 -5.28 9.50
CA VAL A 76 5.72 -5.94 10.00
C VAL A 76 6.06 -7.22 10.76
N GLN A 77 6.96 -8.06 10.25
CA GLN A 77 7.38 -9.29 10.93
C GLN A 77 8.00 -9.01 12.32
N ARG A 78 8.69 -7.88 12.49
CA ARG A 78 9.21 -7.46 13.81
C ARG A 78 8.10 -7.03 14.77
N THR A 79 7.06 -6.36 14.27
CA THR A 79 5.95 -5.85 15.08
C THR A 79 4.88 -6.93 15.34
N LEU A 80 4.66 -7.83 14.38
CA LEU A 80 3.61 -8.84 14.32
C LEU A 80 4.20 -10.20 13.91
N PRO A 81 4.97 -10.87 14.78
CA PRO A 81 5.75 -12.05 14.40
C PRO A 81 4.90 -13.28 14.03
N SER A 82 3.64 -13.33 14.48
CA SER A 82 2.69 -14.42 14.22
C SER A 82 1.77 -14.17 13.02
N TRP A 83 2.13 -13.22 12.15
CA TRP A 83 1.31 -12.83 10.99
C TRP A 83 2.01 -13.19 9.69
N ALA A 84 1.25 -13.72 8.74
CA ALA A 84 1.74 -14.05 7.41
C ALA A 84 1.38 -12.91 6.44
N GLY A 85 2.38 -12.38 5.75
CA GLY A 85 2.24 -11.32 4.75
C GLY A 85 2.11 -11.87 3.33
N ILE A 86 1.29 -11.21 2.52
CA ILE A 86 1.17 -11.41 1.08
C ILE A 86 0.97 -10.05 0.42
N ASP A 87 1.45 -9.90 -0.81
CA ASP A 87 1.17 -8.73 -1.62
C ASP A 87 0.85 -9.11 -3.05
N GLY A 88 0.04 -8.28 -3.72
CA GLY A 88 -0.44 -8.59 -5.05
C GLY A 88 -1.46 -7.60 -5.59
N LEU A 89 -1.86 -7.87 -6.83
CA LEU A 89 -2.89 -7.16 -7.55
C LEU A 89 -4.27 -7.41 -6.94
N VAL A 90 -5.07 -6.34 -6.85
CA VAL A 90 -6.49 -6.43 -6.55
C VAL A 90 -7.25 -6.73 -7.84
N GLU A 91 -8.15 -7.70 -7.79
CA GLU A 91 -9.06 -8.02 -8.90
C GLU A 91 -10.40 -7.33 -8.71
N TYR A 92 -10.90 -6.72 -9.79
CA TYR A 92 -12.11 -5.91 -9.79
C TYR A 92 -13.26 -6.61 -10.52
N GLY A 93 -14.41 -6.70 -9.86
CA GLY A 93 -15.62 -7.30 -10.44
C GLY A 93 -15.61 -8.83 -10.51
N GLN A 94 -14.55 -9.47 -10.03
CA GLN A 94 -14.43 -10.91 -9.91
C GLN A 94 -13.68 -11.27 -8.62
N ARG A 95 -13.88 -12.50 -8.14
CA ARG A 95 -13.21 -12.98 -6.93
C ARG A 95 -11.73 -13.24 -7.22
N ALA A 96 -10.86 -12.50 -6.54
CA ALA A 96 -9.42 -12.70 -6.62
C ALA A 96 -8.99 -14.06 -6.07
N ALA A 97 -8.01 -14.67 -6.73
CA ALA A 97 -7.38 -15.91 -6.26
C ALA A 97 -6.70 -15.74 -4.88
N LEU A 98 -6.24 -14.52 -4.57
CA LEU A 98 -5.58 -14.16 -3.32
C LEU A 98 -6.56 -13.98 -2.14
N GLY A 99 -7.87 -14.01 -2.40
CA GLY A 99 -8.92 -13.98 -1.38
C GLY A 99 -9.69 -12.66 -1.32
N ALA A 100 -10.56 -12.56 -0.31
CA ALA A 100 -11.52 -11.46 -0.19
C ALA A 100 -10.86 -10.08 -0.02
N ALA A 101 -9.70 -9.99 0.62
CA ALA A 101 -8.96 -8.73 0.76
C ALA A 101 -8.52 -8.16 -0.59
N PHE A 102 -8.29 -9.02 -1.59
CA PHE A 102 -7.86 -8.65 -2.94
C PHE A 102 -9.02 -8.56 -3.93
N THR A 103 -10.26 -8.65 -3.47
CA THR A 103 -11.46 -8.60 -4.31
C THR A 103 -12.17 -7.28 -4.10
N LYS A 104 -12.29 -6.47 -5.16
CA LYS A 104 -13.04 -5.21 -5.14
C LYS A 104 -14.12 -5.18 -6.21
N THR A 105 -15.03 -4.23 -6.11
CA THR A 105 -16.08 -4.02 -7.11
C THR A 105 -15.53 -3.35 -8.36
N ARG A 106 -16.23 -3.49 -9.49
CA ARG A 106 -15.82 -2.83 -10.75
C ARG A 106 -15.84 -1.30 -10.67
N ALA A 107 -16.58 -0.72 -9.72
CA ALA A 107 -16.61 0.72 -9.50
C ALA A 107 -15.29 1.25 -8.91
N GLU A 108 -14.55 0.41 -8.18
CA GLU A 108 -13.26 0.75 -7.55
C GLU A 108 -12.06 0.51 -8.50
N ALA A 109 -12.30 -0.01 -9.70
CA ALA A 109 -11.26 -0.28 -10.70
C ALA A 109 -10.35 0.93 -11.02
N PRO A 110 -10.82 2.20 -10.99
CA PRO A 110 -9.93 3.34 -11.19
C PRO A 110 -8.75 3.41 -10.21
N GLU A 111 -8.86 2.83 -9.01
CA GLU A 111 -7.81 2.86 -7.98
C GLU A 111 -6.51 2.16 -8.41
N GLN A 112 -6.61 1.18 -9.32
CA GLN A 112 -5.50 0.37 -9.84
C GLN A 112 -4.57 -0.14 -8.73
N GLU A 113 -5.17 -0.80 -7.75
CA GLU A 113 -4.54 -1.09 -6.46
C GLU A 113 -3.57 -2.27 -6.51
N TRP A 114 -2.41 -2.04 -5.90
CA TRP A 114 -1.52 -3.08 -5.37
C TRP A 114 -1.67 -3.10 -3.84
N LEU A 115 -2.04 -4.26 -3.32
CA LEU A 115 -2.36 -4.42 -1.90
C LEU A 115 -1.31 -5.27 -1.20
N PHE A 116 -0.83 -4.80 -0.06
CA PHE A 116 -0.15 -5.62 0.93
C PHE A 116 -1.15 -6.02 2.01
N ALA A 117 -1.19 -7.30 2.38
CA ALA A 117 -2.10 -7.84 3.38
C ALA A 117 -1.37 -8.80 4.32
N TRP A 118 -1.61 -8.65 5.62
CA TRP A 118 -1.14 -9.54 6.67
C TRP A 118 -2.32 -10.18 7.38
N ARG A 119 -2.29 -11.49 7.51
CA ARG A 119 -3.29 -12.25 8.25
C ARG A 119 -2.64 -12.88 9.48
N SER A 120 -3.32 -12.79 10.62
CA SER A 120 -2.85 -13.49 11.81
C SER A 120 -2.95 -15.01 11.62
N MET A 121 -1.92 -15.73 12.08
CA MET A 121 -1.97 -17.18 12.20
C MET A 121 -2.68 -17.64 13.48
N GLN A 122 -3.07 -16.71 14.36
CA GLN A 122 -3.76 -16.98 15.61
C GLN A 122 -5.26 -16.71 15.47
N PRO A 123 -6.15 -17.61 15.94
CA PRO A 123 -7.59 -17.51 15.72
C PRO A 123 -8.30 -16.36 16.45
N GLN A 124 -7.65 -15.71 17.43
CA GLN A 124 -8.23 -14.64 18.26
C GLN A 124 -7.44 -13.32 18.20
N ALA A 125 -6.59 -13.13 17.19
CA ALA A 125 -5.84 -11.89 17.10
C ALA A 125 -6.77 -10.69 16.84
N SER A 126 -6.58 -9.62 17.61
CA SER A 126 -7.29 -8.37 17.39
C SER A 126 -6.82 -7.70 16.11
N LEU A 127 -7.76 -7.27 15.27
CA LEU A 127 -7.50 -6.50 14.05
C LEU A 127 -7.47 -5.01 14.39
N ASN A 128 -6.56 -4.60 15.27
CA ASN A 128 -6.35 -3.18 15.56
C ASN A 128 -5.41 -2.58 14.53
N PRO A 129 -5.63 -1.34 14.06
CA PRO A 129 -4.68 -0.66 13.19
C PRO A 129 -3.29 -0.58 13.83
N VAL A 130 -2.24 -0.87 13.06
CA VAL A 130 -0.86 -0.91 13.54
C VAL A 130 0.00 0.03 12.71
N THR A 131 0.80 0.86 13.38
CA THR A 131 1.80 1.70 12.71
C THR A 131 3.16 1.02 12.74
N VAL A 132 3.79 0.90 11.57
CA VAL A 132 5.15 0.37 11.41
C VAL A 132 6.10 1.45 10.90
N LYS A 133 7.40 1.26 11.15
CA LYS A 133 8.47 2.15 10.69
C LYS A 133 9.53 1.36 9.93
N LEU A 134 9.75 1.77 8.68
CA LEU A 134 10.70 1.12 7.76
C LEU A 134 12.07 1.81 7.76
N GLY A 135 12.16 3.05 8.28
CA GLY A 135 13.31 3.94 8.08
C GLY A 135 13.13 4.79 6.82
N SER A 136 14.05 5.75 6.59
CA SER A 136 13.95 6.68 5.47
C SER A 136 13.88 5.96 4.12
N LEU A 137 12.99 6.47 3.27
CA LEU A 137 12.77 6.04 1.89
C LEU A 137 13.30 7.06 0.87
N GLU A 138 13.89 8.17 1.31
CA GLU A 138 14.32 9.30 0.46
C GLU A 138 15.29 8.89 -0.67
N ASN A 139 16.00 7.77 -0.51
CA ASN A 139 16.91 7.25 -1.52
C ASN A 139 16.21 6.67 -2.76
N PHE A 140 14.94 6.27 -2.65
CA PHE A 140 14.20 5.61 -3.72
C PHE A 140 12.71 5.98 -3.76
N ALA A 141 12.31 7.00 -3.02
CA ALA A 141 10.95 7.53 -3.03
C ALA A 141 10.98 9.06 -3.01
N GLU A 142 9.92 9.67 -3.53
CA GLU A 142 9.75 11.12 -3.55
C GLU A 142 8.28 11.48 -3.34
N ILE A 143 8.02 12.70 -2.88
CA ILE A 143 6.66 13.25 -2.81
C ILE A 143 6.47 14.24 -3.94
N ARG A 144 5.34 14.14 -4.62
CA ARG A 144 4.93 15.07 -5.66
C ARG A 144 3.56 15.63 -5.35
N ASP A 145 3.38 16.92 -5.58
CA ASP A 145 2.10 17.60 -5.47
C ASP A 145 1.25 17.35 -6.72
N ARG A 146 -0.07 17.57 -6.61
CA ARG A 146 -1.03 17.40 -7.73
C ARG A 146 -0.61 18.11 -9.02
N ASP A 147 -0.04 19.30 -8.90
CA ASP A 147 0.35 20.17 -10.03
C ASP A 147 1.73 19.85 -10.62
N THR A 148 2.41 18.83 -10.12
CA THR A 148 3.70 18.43 -10.66
C THR A 148 3.53 18.00 -12.13
N TYR A 149 4.18 18.72 -13.03
CA TYR A 149 4.22 18.38 -14.45
C TYR A 149 5.17 17.20 -14.68
N LEU A 150 4.66 16.14 -15.28
CA LEU A 150 5.47 15.07 -15.86
C LEU A 150 5.88 15.54 -17.26
N ALA A 151 7.17 15.80 -17.45
CA ALA A 151 7.75 16.13 -18.76
C ALA A 151 7.82 14.90 -19.67
#